data_AF-A0A6L7ACS6-F1
#
_entry.id   AF-A0A6L7ACS6-F1
#
_cell.length_a   1.000
_cell.length_b   1.000
_cell.length_c   1.000
_cell.angle_alpha   90.00
_cell.angle_beta   90.00
_cell.angle_gamma   90.00
#
_symmetry.space_group_name_H-M   'P 1'
#
loop_
_entity.id
_entity.type
_entity.pdbx_description
1 polymer ?
#
loop_
_entity_poly.entity_id
_entity_poly.type
_entity_poly.pdbx_seq_one_letter_code
_entity_poly.pdbx_strand_id
1 'polypeptide(L)' 'MFNILGIGTDAAGRCTHWHTEVDIIANKCQQCQAYYACYLCHNTLTTHEFVPVAKTALGALCGFL' A
#
# COMPACT_ATOMS: atom_id res chain seq x y z
N MET A 1 13.72 -6.21 -1.15
CA MET A 1 12.33 -6.58 -0.89
C MET A 1 11.71 -5.47 -0.05
N PHE A 2 10.79 -4.70 -0.62
CA PHE A 2 10.11 -3.63 0.12
C PHE A 2 9.14 -4.27 1.12
N ASN A 3 9.07 -3.72 2.34
CA ASN A 3 8.10 -4.17 3.32
C ASN A 3 6.73 -3.53 3.00
N ILE A 4 5.83 -4.30 2.41
CA ILE A 4 4.46 -3.86 2.06
C ILE A 4 3.50 -4.42 3.10
N LEU A 5 2.82 -3.53 3.81
CA LEU A 5 1.87 -3.90 4.85
C LEU A 5 0.48 -4.12 4.24
N GLY A 6 -0.19 -5.19 4.64
CA GLY A 6 -1.55 -5.43 4.19
C GLY A 6 -2.17 -6.67 4.81
N ILE A 7 -3.46 -6.81 4.61
CA ILE A 7 -4.24 -7.96 5.09
C ILE A 7 -4.21 -9.01 3.99
N GLY A 8 -3.75 -10.22 4.35
CA GLY A 8 -3.67 -11.35 3.42
C GLY A 8 -2.84 -11.05 2.18
N THR A 9 -1.72 -10.34 2.32
CA THR A 9 -0.84 -10.02 1.19
C THR A 9 -0.21 -11.27 0.60
N ASP A 10 -0.23 -11.38 -0.72
CA ASP A 10 0.51 -12.41 -1.44
C ASP A 10 1.94 -11.96 -1.83
N ALA A 11 2.64 -12.80 -2.58
CA ALA A 11 4.01 -12.52 -3.04
C ALA A 11 4.12 -11.32 -4.00
N ALA A 12 3.02 -10.89 -4.62
CA ALA A 12 2.97 -9.69 -5.45
C ALA A 12 2.54 -8.45 -4.64
N GLY A 13 2.29 -8.56 -3.33
CA GLY A 13 1.83 -7.46 -2.48
C GLY A 13 0.34 -7.13 -2.64
N ARG A 14 -0.45 -8.01 -3.28
CA ARG A 14 -1.90 -7.84 -3.45
C ARG A 14 -2.63 -8.23 -2.17
N CYS A 15 -3.61 -7.45 -1.74
CA CYS A 15 -4.33 -7.70 -0.48
C CYS A 15 -5.70 -8.34 -0.70
N THR A 16 -6.42 -8.66 0.37
CA THR A 16 -7.79 -9.21 0.28
C THR A 16 -8.82 -8.24 -0.29
N HIS A 17 -8.55 -6.92 -0.26
CA HIS A 17 -9.45 -5.92 -0.83
C HIS A 17 -9.33 -5.85 -2.36
N TRP A 18 -8.10 -5.89 -2.87
CA TRP A 18 -7.76 -5.78 -4.29
C TRP A 18 -6.77 -6.90 -4.67
N HIS A 19 -7.27 -7.90 -5.41
CA HIS A 19 -6.59 -9.17 -5.66
C HIS A 19 -6.76 -9.69 -7.09
N THR A 20 -6.84 -8.80 -8.07
CA THR A 20 -6.75 -9.15 -9.50
C THR A 20 -5.29 -9.29 -9.93
N GLU A 21 -5.05 -9.71 -11.18
CA GLU A 21 -3.69 -9.81 -11.73
C GLU A 21 -2.98 -8.45 -11.84
N VAL A 22 -3.72 -7.35 -11.87
CA VAL A 22 -3.18 -5.99 -12.07
C VAL A 22 -3.08 -5.17 -10.79
N ASP A 23 -3.52 -5.70 -9.64
CA ASP A 23 -3.52 -4.98 -8.36
C ASP A 23 -2.14 -4.94 -7.67
N ILE A 24 -1.08 -4.82 -8.45
CA ILE A 24 0.30 -4.85 -7.99
C ILE A 24 0.77 -3.42 -7.69
N ILE A 25 0.43 -2.92 -6.51
CA ILE A 25 0.71 -1.55 -6.06
C ILE A 25 1.01 -1.50 -4.56
N ALA A 26 1.88 -0.58 -4.16
CA ALA A 26 2.12 -0.22 -2.78
C ALA A 26 2.00 1.30 -2.61
N ASN A 27 1.07 1.75 -1.77
CA ASN A 27 0.75 3.15 -1.51
C ASN A 27 1.48 3.62 -0.25
N LYS A 28 2.27 4.69 -0.38
CA LYS A 28 2.95 5.33 0.75
C LYS A 28 2.00 6.30 1.44
N CYS A 29 1.87 6.16 2.76
CA CYS A 29 1.16 7.15 3.57
C CYS A 29 2.12 8.28 3.98
N GLN A 30 1.69 9.54 3.80
CA GLN A 30 2.48 10.72 4.18
C GLN A 30 2.67 10.84 5.70
N GLN A 31 1.72 10.37 6.50
CA GLN A 31 1.79 10.52 7.96
C GLN A 31 2.75 9.51 8.59
N CYS A 32 2.61 8.22 8.27
CA CYS A 32 3.44 7.16 8.87
C CYS A 32 4.63 6.71 8.01
N GLN A 33 4.75 7.24 6.78
CA GLN A 33 5.86 6.97 5.84
C GLN A 33 6.05 5.50 5.45
N ALA A 34 5.09 4.63 5.77
CA ALA A 34 5.08 3.20 5.41
C ALA A 34 4.26 2.94 4.13
N TYR A 35 4.57 1.80 3.49
CA TYR A 35 3.90 1.33 2.27
C TYR A 35 2.85 0.29 2.61
N TYR A 36 1.66 0.45 2.01
CA TYR A 36 0.53 -0.45 2.19
C TYR A 36 -0.01 -0.93 0.85
N ALA A 37 -0.49 -2.16 0.79
CA ALA A 37 -1.10 -2.72 -0.42
C ALA A 37 -2.28 -1.86 -0.92
N CYS A 38 -3.07 -1.30 0.01
CA CYS A 38 -4.14 -0.34 -0.30
C CYS A 38 -4.43 0.59 0.89
N TYR A 39 -5.20 1.65 0.65
CA TYR A 39 -5.61 2.56 1.72
C TYR A 39 -6.53 1.89 2.77
N LEU A 40 -7.36 0.91 2.36
CA LEU A 40 -8.22 0.16 3.29
C LEU A 40 -7.39 -0.69 4.26
N CYS A 41 -6.31 -1.30 3.77
CA CYS A 41 -5.34 -2.00 4.61
C CYS A 41 -4.67 -1.05 5.60
N HIS A 42 -4.29 0.15 5.15
CA HIS A 42 -3.74 1.17 6.05
C HIS A 42 -4.73 1.51 7.17
N ASN A 43 -5.96 1.88 6.83
CA ASN A 43 -6.96 2.31 7.81
C ASN A 43 -7.34 1.20 8.79
N THR A 44 -7.23 -0.06 8.38
CA THR A 44 -7.47 -1.21 9.28
C THR A 44 -6.30 -1.48 10.22
N LEU A 45 -5.06 -1.26 9.76
CA LEU A 45 -3.83 -1.62 10.49
C LEU A 45 -3.26 -0.47 11.33
N THR A 46 -3.84 0.73 11.23
CA THR A 46 -3.33 1.93 11.89
C THR A 46 -4.44 2.66 12.63
N THR A 47 -4.05 3.56 13.53
CA THR A 47 -4.99 4.38 14.32
C THR A 47 -5.28 5.74 13.67
N HIS A 48 -4.94 5.91 12.39
CA HIS A 48 -5.18 7.13 11.65
C HIS A 48 -5.59 6.82 10.21
N GLU A 49 -6.19 7.78 9.53
CA GLU A 49 -6.59 7.64 8.14
C GLU A 49 -5.38 7.76 7.20
N PHE A 50 -5.48 7.15 6.02
CA PHE A 50 -4.47 7.24 4.99
C PHE A 50 -4.32 8.69 4.50
N VAL A 51 -3.09 9.20 4.48
CA VAL A 51 -2.78 10.54 3.97
C VAL A 51 -1.97 10.40 2.67
N PRO A 52 -2.46 10.89 1.53
CA PRO A 52 -1.70 10.84 0.29
C PRO A 52 -0.47 11.73 0.38
N VAL A 53 0.64 11.29 -0.21
CA VAL A 53 1.83 12.13 -0.36
C VAL A 53 1.61 13.23 -1.41
N ALA A 54 2.48 14.24 -1.40
CA ALA A 54 2.51 15.24 -2.46
C ALA A 54 2.78 14.59 -3.83
N LYS A 55 2.15 15.12 -4.89
CA LYS A 55 2.31 14.62 -6.28
C LYS A 55 3.75 14.66 -6.80
N THR A 56 4.60 15.48 -6.17
CA THR A 56 6.03 15.62 -6.49
C THR A 56 6.91 14.61 -5.77
N ALA A 57 6.34 13.79 -4.87
CA ALA A 57 7.05 12.78 -4.10
C ALA A 57 6.73 11.37 -4.61
N LEU A 58 7.61 10.42 -4.31
CA LEU A 58 7.38 9.00 -4.61
C LEU A 58 6.32 8.43 -3.67
N GLY A 59 5.08 8.42 -4.14
CA GLY A 59 3.89 8.01 -3.37
C GLY A 59 3.41 6.59 -3.61
N ALA A 60 3.82 5.99 -4.71
CA ALA A 60 3.42 4.64 -5.07
C ALA A 60 4.59 3.89 -5.70
N LEU A 61 4.63 2.59 -5.45
CA LEU A 61 5.41 1.64 -6.22
C LEU A 61 4.41 0.71 -6.91
N CYS A 62 4.65 0.31 -8.17
CA CYS A 62 3.78 -0.61 -8.90
C CYS A 62 4.58 -1.53 -9.83
N GLY A 63 3.96 -2.62 -10.27
CA GLY A 63 4.62 -3.63 -11.10
C GLY A 63 5.43 -4.63 -10.26
N PHE A 64 6.50 -5.21 -10.78
CA PHE A 64 7.30 -6.20 -10.02
C PHE A 64 8.02 -5.54 -8.83
N LEU A 65 7.43 -5.67 -7.63
CA LEU A 65 7.92 -5.16 -6.34
C LEU A 65 8.88 -6.12 -5.64
#